data_AF-A0A8D9AYA6-F1
#
_entry.id   AF-A0A8D9AYA6-F1
#
_cell.length_a   1.000
_cell.length_b   1.000
_cell.length_c   1.000
_cell.angle_alpha   90.00
_cell.angle_beta   90.00
_cell.angle_gamma   90.00
#
_symmetry.space_group_name_H-M   'P 1'
#
loop_
_entity.id
_entity.type
_entity.pdbx_description
1 polymer ?
#
loop_
_entity_poly.entity_id
_entity_poly.type
_entity_poly.pdbx_seq_one_letter_code
_entity_poly.pdbx_strand_id
1 'polypeptide(L)'
;MEPGVDQPPIKRSVENKFFYTKKRSEFGRPYEFECDEAKLLLSLEPDPTHLENFIPEDPVEQGVQYSKQFSLHEANTFRAEYESHCIYHEEGGWPKDISHQDTEQIIRYKRKVEKDETYIQTVMHLSHPMEHCIHQNNAINIYEQYFDNVEPSIIVEDLSSRTLNVFRDQQKVKRPIQKLSWSPDGGSRIAGSYCNLNFQNPVVYACESYVWDVGKS
;
A
#
# COMPACT_ATOMS: atom_id res chain seq x y z
N MET A 1 68.63 69.45 -29.98
CA MET A 1 69.35 68.35 -29.31
C MET A 1 68.67 68.16 -27.97
N GLU A 2 67.56 67.43 -27.95
CA GLU A 2 66.94 67.00 -26.69
C GLU A 2 67.69 65.75 -26.20
N PRO A 3 68.05 65.66 -24.91
CA PRO A 3 68.40 64.39 -24.30
C PRO A 3 67.12 63.68 -23.81
N GLY A 4 66.95 62.42 -24.22
CA GLY A 4 65.79 61.59 -23.95
C GLY A 4 65.79 60.92 -22.56
N VAL A 5 64.63 61.03 -21.91
CA VAL A 5 63.79 60.02 -21.21
C VAL A 5 64.46 58.87 -20.46
N ASP A 6 64.03 58.66 -19.20
CA ASP A 6 63.84 57.31 -18.66
C ASP A 6 62.59 57.25 -17.74
N GLN A 7 61.51 56.68 -18.26
CA GLN A 7 60.40 56.13 -17.47
C GLN A 7 60.31 54.62 -17.76
N PRO A 8 60.15 53.75 -16.74
CA PRO A 8 60.18 52.32 -16.94
C PRO A 8 58.94 51.83 -17.73
N PRO A 9 59.09 50.82 -18.60
CA PRO A 9 58.01 50.35 -19.45
C PRO A 9 56.92 49.64 -18.63
N ILE A 10 55.68 50.14 -18.75
CA ILE A 10 54.48 49.47 -18.29
C ILE A 10 54.32 48.18 -19.10
N LYS A 11 54.58 47.02 -18.49
CA LYS A 11 54.28 45.71 -19.07
C LYS A 11 52.76 45.56 -19.20
N ARG A 12 52.21 45.89 -20.37
CA ARG A 12 50.86 45.45 -20.76
C ARG A 12 50.92 43.94 -20.95
N SER A 13 50.45 43.16 -19.98
CA SER A 13 50.14 41.75 -20.20
C SER A 13 48.95 41.70 -21.16
N VAL A 14 49.20 41.47 -22.43
CA VAL A 14 48.15 41.18 -23.39
C VAL A 14 47.70 39.75 -23.11
N GLU A 15 46.69 39.58 -22.25
CA GLU A 15 45.92 38.34 -22.24
C GLU A 15 45.21 38.26 -23.60
N ASN A 16 45.74 37.43 -24.50
CA ASN A 16 45.09 37.09 -25.77
C ASN A 16 43.85 36.24 -25.48
N LYS A 17 42.77 36.90 -25.05
CA LYS A 17 41.48 36.28 -24.78
C LYS A 17 40.64 36.35 -26.05
N PHE A 18 40.67 35.28 -26.83
CA PHE A 18 39.85 35.16 -28.03
C PHE A 18 38.43 34.76 -27.63
N PHE A 19 37.46 35.64 -27.91
CA PHE A 19 36.04 35.33 -27.78
C PHE A 19 35.49 34.93 -29.15
N TYR A 20 35.14 33.66 -29.30
CA TYR A 20 34.45 33.17 -30.49
C TYR A 20 32.93 33.28 -30.29
N THR A 21 32.34 34.32 -30.86
CA THR A 21 30.87 34.47 -30.92
C THR A 21 30.36 33.91 -32.24
N LYS A 22 29.70 32.75 -32.20
CA LYS A 22 29.05 32.13 -33.36
C LYS A 22 27.55 32.38 -33.32
N LYS A 23 26.92 32.69 -34.46
CA LYS A 23 25.46 32.89 -34.51
C LYS A 23 24.74 31.56 -34.25
N ARG A 24 23.61 31.59 -33.53
CA ARG A 24 22.83 30.38 -33.19
C ARG A 24 22.42 29.55 -34.41
N SER A 25 22.19 30.20 -35.55
CA SER A 25 21.87 29.56 -36.84
C SER A 25 23.03 28.76 -37.47
N GLU A 26 24.23 28.82 -36.91
CA GLU A 26 25.42 28.12 -37.41
C GLU A 26 25.87 26.97 -36.49
N PHE A 27 25.12 26.72 -35.40
CA PHE A 27 25.29 25.53 -34.58
C PHE A 27 24.64 24.33 -35.27
N GLY A 28 25.33 23.19 -35.27
CA GLY A 28 24.81 21.94 -35.85
C GLY A 28 24.97 21.79 -37.36
N ARG A 29 25.72 22.67 -38.04
CA ARG A 29 26.12 22.42 -39.43
C ARG A 29 27.09 21.22 -39.47
N PRO A 30 26.92 20.27 -40.41
CA PRO A 30 27.88 19.19 -40.59
C PRO A 30 29.27 19.78 -40.90
N TYR A 31 30.30 19.30 -40.20
CA TYR A 31 31.69 19.61 -40.50
C TYR A 31 32.17 18.65 -41.59
N GLU A 32 32.63 19.20 -42.71
CA GLU A 32 33.38 18.45 -43.71
C GLU A 32 34.85 18.44 -43.27
N PHE A 33 35.29 17.29 -42.75
CA PHE A 33 36.71 17.05 -42.53
C PHE A 33 37.31 16.66 -43.88
N GLU A 34 37.99 17.61 -44.52
CA GLU A 34 38.88 17.28 -45.63
C GLU A 34 40.18 16.72 -45.03
N CYS A 35 40.65 15.58 -45.54
CA CYS A 35 42.03 15.15 -45.30
C CYS A 35 42.93 16.14 -46.03
N ASP A 36 43.39 17.17 -45.33
CA ASP A 36 44.44 18.07 -45.82
C ASP A 36 45.69 17.21 -46.09
N GLU A 37 46.26 17.33 -47.28
CA GLU A 37 47.50 16.63 -47.62
C GLU A 37 48.59 17.03 -46.63
N ALA A 38 49.47 16.09 -46.26
CA ALA A 38 50.47 16.30 -45.20
C ALA A 38 51.31 17.57 -45.44
N LYS A 39 50.93 18.67 -44.78
CA LYS A 39 51.66 19.93 -44.84
C LYS A 39 52.85 19.83 -43.91
N LEU A 40 54.04 19.76 -44.50
CA LEU A 40 55.30 19.93 -43.78
C LEU A 40 55.34 21.36 -43.22
N LEU A 41 54.98 21.52 -41.95
CA LEU A 41 54.90 22.84 -41.31
C LEU A 41 56.29 23.44 -41.08
N LEU A 42 57.30 22.60 -40.87
CA LEU A 42 58.67 23.02 -40.62
C LEU A 42 59.62 21.87 -40.96
N SER A 43 60.64 22.17 -41.76
CA SER A 43 61.80 21.31 -41.97
C SER A 43 63.02 22.05 -41.46
N LEU A 44 63.63 21.57 -40.38
CA LEU A 44 64.89 22.12 -39.88
C LEU A 44 66.01 21.27 -40.48
N GLU A 45 66.74 21.85 -41.42
CA GLU A 45 67.96 21.24 -41.91
C GLU A 45 69.04 21.32 -40.83
N PRO A 46 69.82 20.25 -40.60
CA PRO A 46 70.88 20.27 -39.61
C PRO A 46 71.93 21.34 -39.97
N ASP A 47 72.32 22.13 -38.98
CA ASP A 47 73.31 23.20 -39.17
C ASP A 47 74.68 22.57 -39.55
N PRO A 48 75.24 22.90 -40.73
CA PRO A 48 76.48 22.29 -41.22
C PRO A 48 77.69 22.58 -40.31
N THR A 49 77.63 23.64 -39.49
CA THR A 49 78.70 23.96 -38.53
C THR A 49 78.86 22.91 -37.42
N HIS A 50 77.80 22.18 -37.09
CA HIS A 50 77.88 21.08 -36.12
C HIS A 50 78.56 19.84 -36.70
N LEU A 51 78.55 19.68 -38.02
CA LEU A 51 79.24 18.59 -38.71
C LEU A 51 80.76 18.77 -38.69
N GLU A 52 81.25 20.01 -38.76
CA GLU A 52 82.69 20.31 -38.66
C GLU A 52 83.26 19.99 -37.27
N ASN A 53 82.43 20.06 -36.22
CA ASN A 53 82.81 19.76 -34.85
C ASN A 53 82.53 18.30 -34.46
N PHE A 54 82.07 17.47 -35.40
CA PHE A 54 81.79 16.06 -35.15
C PHE A 54 83.09 15.27 -35.06
N ILE A 55 83.43 14.83 -33.85
CA ILE A 55 84.58 13.95 -33.60
C ILE A 55 84.01 12.55 -33.35
N PRO A 56 84.28 11.55 -34.21
CA PRO A 56 83.84 10.19 -33.97
C PRO A 56 84.65 9.61 -32.81
N GLU A 57 83.99 9.35 -31.68
CA GLU A 57 84.57 8.60 -30.56
C GLU A 57 84.22 7.11 -30.67
N ASP A 58 85.22 6.25 -30.48
CA ASP A 58 85.08 4.80 -30.36
C ASP A 58 86.15 4.28 -29.38
N PRO A 59 85.77 3.63 -28.25
CA PRO A 59 84.41 3.30 -27.80
C PRO A 59 83.71 4.42 -27.00
N VAL A 60 82.39 4.55 -27.17
CA VAL A 60 81.52 5.48 -26.42
C VAL A 60 80.91 4.79 -25.21
N GLU A 61 81.07 5.36 -24.02
CA GLU A 61 80.34 4.95 -22.82
C GLU A 61 78.97 5.66 -22.76
N GLN A 62 77.87 4.91 -22.84
CA GLN A 62 76.51 5.46 -22.67
C GLN A 62 75.82 4.84 -21.45
N GLY A 63 75.50 5.65 -20.45
CA GLY A 63 74.75 5.23 -19.27
C GLY A 63 73.25 5.14 -19.58
N VAL A 64 72.63 3.98 -19.37
CA VAL A 64 71.17 3.80 -19.50
C VAL A 64 70.57 3.62 -18.10
N GLN A 65 69.55 4.39 -17.75
CA GLN A 65 68.85 4.25 -16.47
C GLN A 65 67.57 3.42 -16.65
N TYR A 66 67.55 2.22 -16.04
CA TYR A 66 66.35 1.38 -15.95
C TYR A 66 65.77 1.47 -14.52
N SER A 67 65.06 2.54 -14.22
CA SER A 67 64.32 2.68 -12.96
C SER A 67 62.83 2.89 -13.23
N LYS A 68 61.98 2.31 -12.37
CA LYS A 68 60.53 2.42 -12.48
C LYS A 68 60.11 3.87 -12.18
N GLN A 69 59.54 4.56 -13.15
CA GLN A 69 59.00 5.91 -12.97
C GLN A 69 57.64 5.84 -12.28
N PHE A 70 57.44 6.70 -11.30
CA PHE A 70 56.14 6.87 -10.63
C PHE A 70 55.66 8.30 -10.88
N SER A 71 54.36 8.45 -11.16
CA SER A 71 53.68 9.74 -11.14
C SER A 71 52.58 9.72 -10.08
N LEU A 72 52.42 10.85 -9.39
CA LEU A 72 51.32 11.10 -8.48
C LEU A 72 50.58 12.34 -8.97
N HIS A 73 49.27 12.26 -9.05
CA HIS A 73 48.41 13.38 -9.38
C HIS A 73 47.38 13.54 -8.27
N GLU A 74 47.30 14.75 -7.71
CA GLU A 74 46.29 15.12 -6.74
C GLU A 74 45.33 16.12 -7.38
N ALA A 75 44.04 15.84 -7.31
CA ALA A 75 42.99 16.69 -7.84
C ALA A 75 42.05 17.08 -6.71
N ASN A 76 41.81 18.38 -6.55
CA ASN A 76 40.89 18.91 -5.56
C ASN A 76 39.71 19.55 -6.29
N THR A 77 38.51 18.99 -6.12
CA THR A 77 37.29 19.48 -6.77
C THR A 77 36.41 20.19 -5.76
N PHE A 78 35.96 21.40 -6.11
CA PHE A 78 35.00 22.13 -5.29
C PHE A 78 33.62 21.46 -5.34
N ARG A 79 32.86 21.57 -4.23
CA ARG A 79 31.52 21.01 -4.14
C ARG A 79 30.54 21.88 -4.92
N ALA A 80 29.92 21.31 -5.95
CA ALA A 80 28.82 21.96 -6.68
C ALA A 80 27.50 21.76 -5.93
N GLU A 81 26.74 22.84 -5.78
CA GLU A 81 25.36 22.81 -5.27
C GLU A 81 24.39 22.75 -6.45
N TYR A 82 23.46 21.80 -6.40
CA TYR A 82 22.44 21.62 -7.43
C TYR A 82 21.08 21.76 -6.77
N GLU A 83 20.21 22.56 -7.38
CA GLU A 83 18.83 22.71 -6.95
C GLU A 83 17.90 22.21 -8.04
N SER A 84 17.11 21.20 -7.71
CA SER A 84 16.13 20.62 -8.62
C SER A 84 14.81 21.37 -8.47
N HIS A 85 14.42 22.11 -9.51
CA HIS A 85 13.13 22.74 -9.60
C HIS A 85 12.16 21.84 -10.35
N CYS A 86 10.97 21.59 -9.78
CA CYS A 86 9.86 20.97 -10.49
C CYS A 86 8.65 21.93 -10.52
N ILE A 87 7.85 21.82 -11.58
CA ILE A 87 6.59 22.54 -11.70
C ILE A 87 5.49 21.51 -11.47
N TYR A 88 4.69 21.71 -10.43
CA TYR A 88 3.50 20.90 -10.14
C TYR A 88 2.28 21.62 -10.71
N HIS A 89 1.60 21.01 -11.68
CA HIS A 89 0.33 21.49 -12.20
C HIS A 89 -0.82 20.79 -11.46
N GLU A 90 -1.51 21.47 -10.55
CA GLU A 90 -2.74 20.96 -9.92
C GLU A 90 -3.97 21.09 -10.84
N GLU A 91 -3.88 21.95 -11.85
CA GLU A 91 -5.00 22.34 -12.72
C GLU A 91 -5.03 21.48 -13.99
N GLY A 92 -5.07 20.16 -13.82
CA GLY A 92 -4.98 19.21 -14.93
C GLY A 92 -6.33 18.81 -15.50
N GLY A 93 -6.47 18.86 -16.83
CA GLY A 93 -7.54 18.17 -17.58
C GLY A 93 -8.11 18.95 -18.76
N TRP A 94 -7.95 20.27 -18.77
CA TRP A 94 -8.41 21.12 -19.87
C TRP A 94 -7.41 21.10 -21.04
N PRO A 95 -7.91 21.08 -22.30
CA PRO A 95 -7.06 21.30 -23.46
C PRO A 95 -6.28 22.61 -23.38
N LYS A 96 -5.11 22.67 -24.02
CA LYS A 96 -4.16 23.81 -23.95
C LYS A 96 -4.78 25.17 -24.29
N ASP A 97 -5.85 25.18 -25.08
CA ASP A 97 -6.52 26.40 -25.56
C ASP A 97 -7.67 26.88 -24.65
N ILE A 98 -7.94 26.20 -23.54
CA ILE A 98 -9.06 26.50 -22.63
C ILE A 98 -8.51 26.85 -21.26
N SER A 99 -8.74 28.08 -20.83
CA SER A 99 -8.41 28.51 -19.49
C SER A 99 -9.46 28.03 -18.50
N HIS A 100 -9.04 27.36 -17.42
CA HIS A 100 -9.93 26.97 -16.33
C HIS A 100 -10.46 28.17 -15.52
N GLN A 101 -9.87 29.35 -15.69
CA GLN A 101 -10.30 30.59 -15.04
C GLN A 101 -11.46 31.24 -15.80
N ASP A 102 -11.63 30.89 -17.09
CA ASP A 102 -12.69 31.41 -17.94
C ASP A 102 -13.87 30.43 -17.99
N THR A 103 -14.91 30.75 -17.22
CA THR A 103 -16.11 29.91 -17.10
C THR A 103 -16.90 29.83 -18.42
N GLU A 104 -16.84 30.84 -19.28
CA GLU A 104 -17.54 30.84 -20.57
C GLU A 104 -16.87 29.87 -21.55
N GLN A 105 -15.53 29.84 -21.56
CA GLN A 105 -14.78 28.87 -22.37
C GLN A 105 -15.07 27.43 -21.93
N ILE A 106 -15.15 27.17 -20.63
CA ILE A 106 -15.51 25.87 -20.07
C ILE A 106 -16.91 25.45 -20.53
N ILE A 107 -17.91 26.33 -20.38
CA ILE A 107 -19.30 26.03 -20.77
C ILE A 107 -19.41 25.77 -22.27
N ARG A 108 -18.74 26.60 -23.09
CA ARG A 108 -18.73 26.43 -24.55
C ARG A 108 -18.08 25.10 -24.95
N TYR A 109 -16.97 24.74 -24.33
CA TYR A 109 -16.31 23.47 -24.58
C TYR A 109 -17.17 22.27 -24.17
N LYS A 110 -17.76 22.27 -22.96
CA LYS A 110 -18.66 21.21 -22.51
C LYS A 110 -19.82 21.01 -23.48
N ARG A 111 -20.49 22.10 -23.88
CA ARG A 111 -21.58 22.06 -24.88
C ARG A 111 -21.13 21.55 -26.24
N LYS A 112 -19.87 21.81 -26.63
CA LYS A 112 -19.31 21.29 -27.89
C LYS A 112 -19.14 19.77 -27.81
N VAL A 113 -18.60 19.27 -26.69
CA VAL A 113 -18.40 17.82 -26.45
C VAL A 113 -19.74 17.10 -26.31
N GLU A 114 -20.69 17.67 -25.57
CA GLU A 114 -22.01 17.06 -25.34
C GLU A 114 -22.86 16.94 -26.61
N LYS A 115 -22.57 17.75 -27.64
CA LYS A 115 -23.22 17.68 -28.95
C LYS A 115 -22.56 16.71 -29.91
N ASP A 116 -21.39 16.18 -29.57
CA ASP A 116 -20.69 15.21 -30.41
C ASP A 116 -21.50 13.91 -30.46
N GLU A 117 -21.76 13.42 -31.67
CA GLU A 117 -22.55 12.21 -31.88
C GLU A 117 -21.87 10.99 -31.26
N THR A 118 -20.53 10.94 -31.29
CA THR A 118 -19.74 9.85 -30.69
C THR A 118 -19.88 9.85 -29.16
N TYR A 119 -19.88 11.03 -28.54
CA TYR A 119 -20.14 11.18 -27.11
C TYR A 119 -21.54 10.70 -26.73
N ILE A 120 -22.57 11.11 -27.48
CA ILE A 120 -23.95 10.70 -27.21
C ILE A 120 -24.10 9.18 -27.36
N GLN A 121 -23.57 8.60 -28.44
CA GLN A 121 -23.65 7.16 -28.70
C GLN A 121 -22.94 6.35 -27.60
N THR A 122 -21.74 6.77 -27.19
CA THR A 122 -20.97 6.07 -26.15
C THR A 122 -21.65 6.16 -24.79
N VAL A 123 -22.16 7.33 -24.40
CA VAL A 123 -22.91 7.51 -23.14
C VAL A 123 -24.16 6.63 -23.13
N MET A 124 -24.94 6.61 -24.21
CA MET A 124 -26.12 5.76 -24.30
C MET A 124 -25.76 4.26 -24.25
N HIS A 125 -24.69 3.85 -24.92
CA HIS A 125 -24.21 2.47 -24.89
C HIS A 125 -23.76 2.03 -23.50
N LEU A 126 -23.11 2.91 -22.73
CA LEU A 126 -22.67 2.64 -21.35
C LEU A 126 -23.81 2.76 -20.33
N SER A 127 -24.82 3.59 -20.61
CA SER A 127 -25.98 3.75 -19.75
C SER A 127 -26.78 2.44 -19.60
N HIS A 128 -26.92 1.68 -20.69
CA HIS A 128 -27.69 0.43 -20.67
C HIS A 128 -27.15 -0.64 -19.69
N PRO A 129 -25.86 -1.03 -19.71
CA PRO A 129 -25.31 -1.95 -18.72
C PRO A 129 -25.27 -1.35 -17.32
N MET A 130 -25.07 -0.03 -17.17
CA MET A 130 -25.13 0.64 -15.88
C MET A 130 -26.53 0.50 -15.25
N GLU A 131 -27.59 0.75 -16.03
CA GLU A 131 -28.98 0.60 -15.59
C GLU A 131 -29.27 -0.83 -15.16
N HIS A 132 -28.78 -1.82 -15.91
CA HIS A 132 -28.89 -3.22 -15.54
C HIS A 132 -28.26 -3.52 -14.17
N CYS A 133 -27.05 -3.02 -13.91
CA CYS A 133 -26.38 -3.18 -12.62
C CYS A 133 -27.14 -2.49 -11.48
N ILE A 134 -27.75 -1.33 -11.73
CA ILE A 134 -28.57 -0.62 -10.73
C ILE A 134 -29.80 -1.46 -10.38
N HIS A 135 -30.52 -1.98 -11.38
CA HIS A 135 -31.68 -2.84 -11.13
C HIS A 135 -31.30 -4.12 -10.39
N GLN A 136 -30.15 -4.72 -10.71
CA GLN A 136 -29.63 -5.89 -9.98
C GLN A 136 -29.35 -5.58 -8.51
N ASN A 137 -28.65 -4.47 -8.22
CA ASN A 137 -28.34 -4.07 -6.84
C ASN A 137 -29.60 -3.78 -6.02
N ASN A 138 -30.65 -3.27 -6.66
CA ASN A 138 -31.94 -3.00 -6.02
C ASN A 138 -32.82 -4.25 -5.86
N ALA A 139 -32.57 -5.32 -6.63
CA ALA A 139 -33.41 -6.51 -6.59
C ALA A 139 -33.30 -7.27 -5.26
N ILE A 140 -32.08 -7.41 -4.73
CA ILE A 140 -31.81 -8.07 -3.45
C ILE A 140 -30.63 -7.35 -2.79
N ASN A 141 -30.80 -6.94 -1.53
CA ASN A 141 -29.70 -6.43 -0.74
C ASN A 141 -28.83 -7.59 -0.22
N ILE A 142 -27.80 -7.93 -0.99
CA ILE A 142 -26.85 -9.00 -0.63
C ILE A 142 -26.02 -8.69 0.63
N TYR A 143 -26.06 -7.46 1.13
CA TYR A 143 -25.35 -7.03 2.33
C TYR A 143 -26.26 -6.92 3.55
N GLU A 144 -27.54 -7.29 3.43
CA GLU A 144 -28.46 -7.29 4.57
C GLU A 144 -28.08 -8.38 5.58
N GLN A 145 -27.88 -7.97 6.83
CA GLN A 145 -27.64 -8.89 7.94
C GLN A 145 -28.95 -9.16 8.66
N TYR A 146 -29.47 -10.37 8.52
CA TYR A 146 -30.66 -10.79 9.25
C TYR A 146 -30.34 -11.04 10.72
N PHE A 147 -31.25 -10.62 11.60
CA PHE A 147 -31.19 -10.87 13.05
C PHE A 147 -30.03 -10.20 13.82
N ASP A 148 -29.40 -9.16 13.26
CA ASP A 148 -28.29 -8.45 13.92
C ASP A 148 -28.64 -7.90 15.31
N ASN A 149 -29.92 -7.60 15.55
CA ASN A 149 -30.43 -7.06 16.82
C ASN A 149 -31.31 -8.04 17.62
N VAL A 150 -31.26 -9.34 17.33
CA VAL A 150 -32.10 -10.33 18.03
C VAL A 150 -31.23 -11.17 18.96
N GLU A 151 -31.45 -11.04 20.27
CA GLU A 151 -30.88 -11.97 21.23
C GLU A 151 -31.51 -13.36 21.05
N PRO A 152 -30.70 -14.43 20.92
CA PRO A 152 -31.23 -15.76 20.73
C PRO A 152 -31.96 -16.23 22.00
N SER A 153 -33.27 -16.48 21.88
CA SER A 153 -34.05 -17.06 22.97
C SER A 153 -33.89 -18.59 22.97
N ILE A 154 -33.55 -19.14 24.13
CA ILE A 154 -33.46 -20.59 24.33
C ILE A 154 -34.88 -21.07 24.65
N ILE A 155 -35.49 -21.80 23.71
CA ILE A 155 -36.88 -22.31 23.83
C ILE A 155 -36.91 -23.66 24.57
N VAL A 156 -35.78 -24.13 25.10
CA VAL A 156 -35.71 -25.41 25.80
C VAL A 156 -36.05 -25.20 27.27
N GLU A 157 -37.28 -25.53 27.65
CA GLU A 157 -37.62 -25.76 29.05
C GLU A 157 -37.05 -27.11 29.50
N ASP A 158 -36.09 -27.07 30.43
CA ASP A 158 -35.56 -28.29 31.04
C ASP A 158 -36.63 -28.98 31.89
N LEU A 159 -36.89 -30.27 31.60
CA LEU A 159 -37.75 -31.09 32.45
C LEU A 159 -37.08 -31.30 33.81
N SER A 160 -37.58 -30.62 34.84
CA SER A 160 -37.14 -30.80 36.22
C SER A 160 -38.18 -31.54 37.06
N SER A 161 -37.75 -32.56 37.79
CA SER A 161 -38.57 -33.23 38.80
C SER A 161 -37.92 -33.08 40.17
N ARG A 162 -38.66 -32.59 41.16
CA ARG A 162 -38.19 -32.45 42.54
C ARG A 162 -39.15 -33.16 43.49
N THR A 163 -38.62 -34.00 44.37
CA THR A 163 -39.41 -34.55 45.48
C THR A 163 -39.63 -33.45 46.52
N LEU A 164 -40.90 -33.08 46.74
CA LEU A 164 -41.27 -32.09 47.74
C LEU A 164 -41.37 -32.73 49.14
N ASN A 165 -42.13 -33.82 49.25
CA ASN A 165 -42.41 -34.49 50.52
C ASN A 165 -42.27 -36.01 50.39
N VAL A 166 -41.90 -36.68 51.50
CA VAL A 166 -41.83 -38.14 51.61
C VAL A 166 -42.66 -38.59 52.80
N PHE A 167 -43.85 -39.12 52.51
CA PHE A 167 -44.75 -39.68 53.52
C PHE A 167 -44.47 -41.16 53.74
N ARG A 168 -44.28 -41.56 55.00
CA ARG A 168 -43.97 -42.95 55.37
C ARG A 168 -45.12 -43.59 56.14
N ASP A 169 -45.27 -44.90 55.96
CA ASP A 169 -46.15 -45.73 56.77
C ASP A 169 -45.67 -45.71 58.23
N GLN A 170 -46.60 -45.55 59.17
CA GLN A 170 -46.32 -45.54 60.62
C GLN A 170 -46.25 -46.96 61.19
N GLN A 171 -46.69 -47.97 60.43
CA GLN A 171 -46.60 -49.37 60.84
C GLN A 171 -45.15 -49.88 60.81
N LYS A 172 -44.80 -50.73 61.79
CA LYS A 172 -43.46 -51.36 61.87
C LYS A 172 -43.20 -52.33 60.72
N VAL A 173 -44.26 -52.91 60.15
CA VAL A 173 -44.19 -53.85 59.03
C VAL A 173 -44.31 -53.08 57.72
N LYS A 174 -43.38 -53.31 56.78
CA LYS A 174 -43.42 -52.68 55.45
C LYS A 174 -44.58 -53.26 54.63
N ARG A 175 -45.57 -52.42 54.33
CA ARG A 175 -46.74 -52.76 53.50
C ARG A 175 -46.66 -52.06 52.15
N PRO A 176 -46.97 -52.73 51.02
CA PRO A 176 -47.02 -52.08 49.72
C PRO A 176 -48.26 -51.17 49.61
N ILE A 177 -48.09 -50.03 48.96
CA ILE A 177 -49.18 -49.10 48.64
C ILE A 177 -49.91 -49.63 47.41
N GLN A 178 -51.23 -49.73 47.49
CA GLN A 178 -52.06 -50.18 46.37
C GLN A 178 -52.65 -49.00 45.59
N LYS A 179 -53.13 -47.98 46.31
CA LYS A 179 -53.77 -46.82 45.69
C LYS A 179 -53.45 -45.56 46.46
N LEU A 180 -53.22 -44.48 45.72
CA LEU A 180 -53.13 -43.12 46.22
C LEU A 180 -54.31 -42.33 45.66
N SER A 181 -54.91 -41.47 46.48
CA SER A 181 -55.98 -40.58 46.07
C SER A 181 -55.78 -39.21 46.68
N TRP A 182 -56.00 -38.17 45.88
CA TRP A 182 -56.01 -36.79 46.36
C TRP A 182 -57.38 -36.41 46.91
N SER A 183 -57.41 -35.57 47.93
CA SER A 183 -58.66 -34.95 48.38
C SER A 183 -59.17 -33.96 47.33
N PRO A 184 -60.48 -33.95 47.02
CA PRO A 184 -61.07 -33.02 46.05
C PRO A 184 -61.05 -31.56 46.53
N ASP A 185 -60.80 -31.33 47.82
CA ASP A 185 -60.68 -30.02 48.46
C ASP A 185 -59.30 -29.38 48.21
N GLY A 186 -58.98 -29.14 46.94
CA GLY A 186 -57.78 -28.41 46.52
C GLY A 186 -56.45 -29.17 46.61
N GLY A 187 -56.46 -30.50 46.76
CA GLY A 187 -55.23 -31.31 46.76
C GLY A 187 -54.33 -31.09 47.99
N SER A 188 -54.88 -30.57 49.09
CA SER A 188 -54.13 -30.36 50.33
C SER A 188 -53.79 -31.66 51.07
N ARG A 189 -54.54 -32.75 50.82
CA ARG A 189 -54.35 -34.03 51.48
C ARG A 189 -54.25 -35.17 50.48
N ILE A 190 -53.42 -36.14 50.82
CA ILE A 190 -53.28 -37.39 50.07
C ILE A 190 -53.64 -38.56 50.96
N ALA A 191 -54.51 -39.45 50.46
CA ALA A 191 -54.88 -40.69 51.10
C ALA A 191 -54.13 -41.85 50.46
N GLY A 192 -53.54 -42.71 51.30
CA GLY A 192 -52.87 -43.94 50.85
C GLY A 192 -53.54 -45.17 51.42
N SER A 193 -53.89 -46.10 50.54
CA SER A 193 -54.36 -47.43 50.92
C SER A 193 -53.23 -48.45 50.78
N TYR A 194 -53.16 -49.34 51.78
CA TYR A 194 -52.20 -50.42 51.86
C TYR A 194 -52.94 -51.74 51.72
N CYS A 195 -52.45 -52.61 50.85
CA CYS A 195 -53.01 -53.95 50.69
C CYS A 195 -51.89 -54.91 50.32
N ASN A 196 -51.86 -56.08 50.96
CA ASN A 196 -50.96 -57.14 50.57
C ASN A 196 -51.65 -58.07 49.56
N LEU A 197 -51.04 -58.24 48.39
CA LEU A 197 -51.53 -59.13 47.34
C LEU A 197 -51.06 -60.59 47.53
N ASN A 198 -50.16 -60.86 48.49
CA ASN A 198 -49.68 -62.19 48.81
C ASN A 198 -50.62 -62.92 49.78
N PHE A 199 -51.73 -63.44 49.25
CA PHE A 199 -52.75 -64.16 50.01
C PHE A 199 -52.27 -65.46 50.68
N GLN A 200 -51.12 -66.00 50.27
CA GLN A 200 -50.51 -67.19 50.87
C GLN A 200 -49.64 -66.88 52.10
N ASN A 201 -49.42 -65.60 52.42
CA ASN A 201 -48.61 -65.20 53.57
C ASN A 201 -49.47 -65.21 54.85
N PRO A 202 -49.10 -65.95 55.90
CA PRO A 202 -49.88 -66.04 57.14
C PRO A 202 -49.84 -64.76 58.00
N VAL A 203 -49.05 -63.75 57.62
CA VAL A 203 -48.97 -62.47 58.34
C VAL A 203 -50.25 -61.68 58.12
N VAL A 204 -51.03 -61.51 59.18
CA VAL A 204 -52.20 -60.60 59.19
C VAL A 204 -51.69 -59.17 59.30
N TYR A 205 -51.87 -58.39 58.24
CA TYR A 205 -51.55 -56.97 58.23
C TYR A 205 -52.71 -56.17 58.80
N ALA A 206 -52.42 -55.08 59.51
CA ALA A 206 -53.45 -54.13 59.87
C ALA A 206 -54.07 -53.52 58.59
N CYS A 207 -55.40 -53.41 58.54
CA CYS A 207 -56.13 -52.77 57.44
C CYS A 207 -56.19 -51.23 57.57
N GLU A 208 -55.30 -50.64 58.38
CA GLU A 208 -55.24 -49.20 58.58
C GLU A 208 -54.68 -48.50 57.33
N SER A 209 -55.44 -47.52 56.84
CA SER A 209 -55.03 -46.55 55.82
C SER A 209 -54.78 -45.20 56.47
N TYR A 210 -53.99 -44.36 55.79
CA TYR A 210 -53.60 -43.05 56.31
C TYR A 210 -53.91 -41.94 55.32
N VAL A 211 -54.19 -40.77 55.86
CA VAL A 211 -54.33 -39.52 55.12
C VAL A 211 -53.26 -38.57 55.64
N TRP A 212 -52.43 -38.07 54.74
CA TRP A 212 -51.39 -37.08 55.05
C TRP A 212 -51.80 -35.70 54.55
N ASP A 213 -51.44 -34.69 55.33
CA ASP A 213 -51.59 -33.29 54.97
C ASP A 213 -50.29 -32.81 54.31
N VAL A 214 -50.38 -32.31 53.08
CA VAL A 214 -49.23 -31.88 52.27
C VAL A 214 -48.74 -30.49 52.67
N GLY A 215 -49.60 -29.68 53.32
CA GLY A 215 -49.28 -28.32 53.76
C GLY A 215 -48.62 -28.23 55.14
N LYS A 216 -48.53 -29.34 55.87
CA LYS A 216 -47.88 -29.42 57.18
C LYS A 216 -46.65 -30.32 57.08
N SER A 217 -45.51 -29.75 56.68
CA SER A 217 -44.20 -30.39 56.86
C SER A 217 -43.58 -29.93 58.17
#